data_AF-A0A1F8S0T6-F1
#
_entry.id   AF-A0A1F8S0T6-F1
#
_cell.length_a   1.000
_cell.length_b   1.000
_cell.length_c   1.000
_cell.angle_alpha   90.00
_cell.angle_beta   90.00
_cell.angle_gamma   90.00
#
_symmetry.space_group_name_H-M   'P 1'
#
loop_
_entity.id
_entity.type
_entity.pdbx_description
1 polymer ?
#
loop_
_entity_poly.entity_id
_entity_poly.type
_entity_poly.pdbx_seq_one_letter_code
_entity_poly.pdbx_strand_id
1 'polypeptide(L)' 'MSLDKATWQRLRRIAAERGISMAALIREAIDETIERHAPTPRSLGVGASEVSDTARRSGDERAEPRPWR' A
#
# COMPACT_ATOMS: atom_id res chain seq x y z
N MET A 1 2.74 -15.58 13.44
CA MET A 1 2.80 -14.67 14.61
C MET A 1 1.37 -14.43 15.08
N SER A 2 1.03 -14.79 16.32
CA SER A 2 -0.33 -14.62 16.87
C SER A 2 -0.31 -13.50 17.90
N LEU A 3 -1.42 -12.75 17.99
CA LEU A 3 -1.61 -11.80 19.09
C LEU A 3 -1.77 -12.55 20.41
N ASP A 4 -1.16 -12.02 21.47
CA ASP A 4 -1.39 -12.54 22.81
C ASP A 4 -2.79 -12.18 23.32
N LYS A 5 -3.26 -12.92 24.32
CA LYS A 5 -4.62 -12.79 24.85
C LYS A 5 -4.88 -11.42 25.50
N ALA A 6 -3.88 -10.81 26.13
CA ALA A 6 -4.03 -9.52 26.80
C ALA A 6 -4.19 -8.39 25.76
N THR A 7 -3.40 -8.43 24.68
CA THR A 7 -3.55 -7.51 23.55
C THR A 7 -4.92 -7.66 22.90
N TRP A 8 -5.40 -8.89 22.70
CA TRP A 8 -6.74 -9.12 22.16
C TRP A 8 -7.86 -8.51 23.02
N GLN A 9 -7.78 -8.68 24.34
CA GLN A 9 -8.76 -8.09 25.26
C GLN A 9 -8.71 -6.56 25.25
N ARG A 10 -7.51 -5.97 25.19
CA ARG A 10 -7.34 -4.52 25.11
C ARG A 10 -7.97 -3.95 23.83
N LEU A 11 -7.70 -4.56 22.68
CA LEU A 11 -8.30 -4.15 21.41
C LEU A 11 -9.83 -4.25 21.43
N ARG A 12 -10.36 -5.32 22.04
CA ARG A 12 -11.81 -5.51 22.15
C ARG A 12 -12.46 -4.42 23.00
N ARG A 13 -11.80 -4.05 24.11
CA ARG A 13 -12.27 -2.97 24.97
C ARG A 13 -12.30 -1.64 24.23
N ILE A 14 -11.23 -1.29 23.51
CA ILE A 14 -11.14 -0.06 22.73
C ILE A 14 -12.21 -0.02 21.63
N ALA A 15 -12.42 -1.13 20.92
CA ALA A 15 -13.46 -1.22 19.89
C ALA A 15 -14.87 -0.99 20.49
N ALA A 16 -15.14 -1.58 21.66
CA ALA A 16 -16.40 -1.41 22.36
C ALA A 16 -16.60 0.03 22.88
N GLU A 17 -15.57 0.64 23.47
CA GLU A 17 -15.59 2.04 23.93
C GLU A 17 -15.88 3.00 22.76
N ARG A 18 -15.39 2.69 21.56
CA ARG A 18 -15.60 3.47 20.33
C ARG A 18 -16.89 3.11 19.58
N GLY A 19 -17.62 2.07 20.00
CA GLY A 19 -18.82 1.60 19.33
C GLY A 19 -18.59 1.05 17.92
N ILE A 20 -17.37 0.60 17.59
CA ILE A 20 -17.01 0.07 16.27
C ILE A 20 -16.64 -1.41 16.34
N SER A 21 -16.63 -2.08 15.18
CA SER A 21 -16.17 -3.46 15.12
C SER A 21 -14.65 -3.55 15.33
N MET A 22 -14.19 -4.69 15.84
CA MET A 22 -12.75 -4.97 15.96
C MET A 22 -12.02 -4.83 14.62
N ALA A 23 -12.65 -5.28 13.53
CA ALA A 23 -12.08 -5.20 12.19
C ALA A 23 -11.92 -3.74 11.73
N ALA A 24 -12.88 -2.87 12.06
CA ALA A 24 -12.78 -1.44 11.77
C ALA A 24 -11.63 -0.79 12.53
N LEU A 25 -11.49 -1.10 13.84
CA LEU A 25 -10.37 -0.61 14.65
C LEU A 25 -9.01 -1.04 14.06
N ILE A 26 -8.88 -2.30 13.65
CA ILE A 26 -7.64 -2.82 13.06
C ILE A 26 -7.36 -2.14 11.72
N ARG A 27 -8.37 -1.97 10.86
CA ARG A 27 -8.23 -1.28 9.57
C ARG A 27 -7.70 0.13 9.76
N GLU A 28 -8.34 0.92 10.61
CA GLU A 28 -7.91 2.29 10.90
C GLU A 28 -6.47 2.36 11.42
N ALA A 29 -6.09 1.46 12.33
CA ALA A 29 -4.73 1.43 12.87
C ALA A 29 -3.68 1.07 11.79
N ILE A 30 -4.03 0.19 10.86
CA ILE A 30 -3.18 -0.14 9.71
C ILE A 30 -3.06 1.07 8.78
N ASP A 31 -4.17 1.69 8.42
CA ASP A 31 -4.20 2.85 7.52
C ASP A 31 -3.37 4.00 8.10
N GLU A 32 -3.56 4.31 9.39
CA GLU A 32 -2.79 5.34 10.09
C GLU A 32 -1.30 4.99 10.15
N THR A 33 -0.95 3.72 10.33
CA THR A 33 0.45 3.28 10.31
C THR A 33 1.06 3.45 8.92
N ILE A 34 0.32 3.09 7.87
CA ILE A 34 0.74 3.26 6.47
C ILE A 34 0.94 4.74 6.18
N GLU A 35 -0.01 5.61 6.56
CA GLU A 35 0.11 7.05 6.34
C GLU A 35 1.31 7.66 7.08
N ARG A 36 1.52 7.29 8.35
CA ARG A 36 2.67 7.77 9.13
C ARG A 36 4.02 7.34 8.58
N HIS A 37 4.09 6.14 8.00
CA HIS A 37 5.33 5.56 7.46
C HIS A 37 5.40 5.63 5.94
N ALA A 38 4.44 6.29 5.29
CA ALA A 38 4.42 6.40 3.85
C ALA A 38 5.71 7.10 3.41
N PRO A 39 6.53 6.48 2.54
CA PRO A 39 7.72 7.14 2.04
C PRO A 39 7.29 8.38 1.28
N THR A 40 7.93 9.53 1.55
CA THR A 40 7.72 10.73 0.74
C THR A 40 7.98 10.37 -0.71
N PRO A 41 7.00 10.54 -1.62
CA PRO A 41 7.18 10.16 -3.01
C PRO A 41 8.34 10.97 -3.58
N ARG A 42 9.43 10.30 -3.97
CA ARG A 42 10.61 10.95 -4.57
C ARG A 42 10.31 11.52 -5.95
N SER A 43 9.21 11.10 -6.56
CA SER A 43 8.65 11.65 -7.78
C SER A 43 7.12 11.59 -7.73
N LEU A 44 6.45 12.66 -8.15
CA LEU A 44 4.99 12.68 -8.43
C LEU A 44 4.72 12.25 -9.87
N GLY A 45 5.45 11.25 -10.36
CA GLY A 45 5.28 10.67 -11.69
C GLY A 45 4.53 9.36 -11.57
N VAL A 46 3.25 9.36 -11.94
CA VAL A 46 2.36 8.20 -12.19
C VAL A 46 2.91 6.87 -11.65
N GLY A 47 2.64 6.60 -10.37
CA GLY A 47 2.71 5.28 -9.76
C GLY A 47 4.09 4.65 -9.63
N ALA A 48 4.79 4.90 -8.50
CA ALA A 48 5.68 3.98 -7.79
C ALA A 48 6.61 3.05 -8.63
N SER A 49 7.02 3.46 -9.83
CA SER A 49 7.91 2.70 -10.71
C SER A 49 9.15 3.53 -10.91
N GLU A 50 10.29 2.96 -10.56
CA GLU A 50 11.59 3.54 -10.89
C GLU A 50 11.61 3.87 -12.39
N VAL A 51 12.01 5.10 -12.71
CA VAL A 51 12.08 5.61 -14.07
C VAL A 51 13.12 4.80 -14.86
N SER A 52 12.70 3.67 -15.41
CA SER A 52 13.31 3.11 -16.61
C SER A 52 12.71 3.88 -17.77
N ASP A 53 13.40 4.96 -18.13
CA ASP A 53 13.50 5.71 -19.39
C ASP A 53 12.76 5.17 -20.65
N THR A 54 11.50 4.82 -20.52
CA THR A 54 10.65 4.25 -21.57
C THR A 54 10.04 5.36 -22.44
N ALA A 55 9.91 6.57 -21.88
CA ALA A 55 9.41 7.73 -22.60
C ALA A 55 10.35 8.14 -23.75
N ARG A 56 11.68 8.07 -23.58
CA ARG A 56 12.62 8.47 -24.65
C ARG A 56 12.68 7.45 -25.79
N ARG A 57 12.59 6.15 -25.49
CA ARG A 57 12.72 5.09 -26.51
C ARG A 57 11.49 4.90 -27.40
N SER A 58 10.34 5.44 -27.01
CA SER A 58 9.08 5.23 -27.73
C SER A 58 8.97 6.02 -29.04
N GLY A 59 9.79 7.07 -29.22
CA GLY A 59 9.76 7.94 -30.41
C GLY A 59 10.69 7.49 -31.54
N ASP A 60 11.82 6.85 -31.20
CA ASP A 60 12.91 6.60 -32.16
C ASP A 60 13.00 5.15 -32.65
N GLU A 61 12.48 4.18 -31.89
CA GLU A 61 12.59 2.75 -32.24
C GLU A 61 11.20 2.13 -32.45
N ARG A 62 10.88 1.80 -33.70
CA ARG A 62 9.75 0.93 -34.02
C ARG A 62 10.08 -0.47 -33.53
N ALA A 63 9.46 -0.89 -32.42
CA ALA A 63 9.58 -2.27 -31.95
C ALA A 63 9.10 -3.23 -33.04
N GLU A 64 9.94 -4.17 -33.47
CA GLU A 64 9.53 -5.24 -34.39
C GLU A 64 8.50 -6.13 -33.68
N PRO A 65 7.31 -6.33 -34.27
CA PRO A 65 6.31 -7.22 -33.69
C PRO A 65 6.84 -8.66 -33.74
N ARG A 66 6.69 -9.38 -32.62
CA ARG A 66 7.05 -10.81 -32.59
C ARG A 66 6.15 -11.58 -33.57
N PRO A 67 6.72 -12.50 -34.37
CA PRO A 67 5.90 -13.37 -35.21
C PRO A 67 5.04 -14.27 -34.32
N TRP A 68 3.75 -14.29 -34.62
CA TRP A 68 2.80 -15.20 -34.00
C TRP A 68 3.13 -16.64 -34.44
N ARG A 69 3.25 -17.54 -33.46
CA ARG A 69 3.14 -18.99 -33.65
C ARG A 69 2.08 -19.51 -32.70
#